data_AF-A0A1S3KRD8-F1
#
_entry.id   AF-A0A1S3KRD8-F1
#
_cell.length_a   1.000
_cell.length_b   1.000
_cell.length_c   1.000
_cell.angle_alpha   90.00
_cell.angle_beta   90.00
_cell.angle_gamma   90.00
#
_symmetry.space_group_name_H-M   'P 1'
#
loop_
_entity.id
_entity.type
_entity.pdbx_description
1 polymer ?
#
loop_
_entity_poly.entity_id
_entity_poly.type
_entity_poly.pdbx_seq_one_letter_code
_entity_poly.pdbx_strand_id
1 'polypeptide(L)'
;MPPCVSAVFLTWVNCSSVRMATRIQDVFTVGKLAALGLIIVVGLVQICKGNYEGLTPQVAFEFSTTPSVGQIALAFLQASFAFSGWNFLNYVTEEVVEPRRNLPRAIYISIPLVTFVYTLTNIAYFSAMSPEELLSSNAVAVTFGEKLLGMFSVIMPISVALSTFGGINGYLFTSSR
;
A
#
# COMPACT_ATOMS: atom_id res chain seq x y z
N MET A 1 6.95 18.11 -2.48
CA MET A 1 5.92 19.04 -1.97
C MET A 1 5.91 18.92 -0.45
N PRO A 2 6.00 20.00 0.34
CA PRO A 2 6.14 19.88 1.78
C PRO A 2 4.89 19.22 2.39
N PRO A 3 5.03 18.24 3.32
CA PRO A 3 3.90 17.52 3.91
C PRO A 3 2.86 18.43 4.58
N CYS A 4 3.28 19.60 5.05
CA CYS A 4 2.42 20.62 5.65
C CYS A 4 1.45 21.26 4.64
N VAL A 5 1.87 21.44 3.38
CA VAL A 5 1.04 22.08 2.34
C VAL A 5 -0.10 21.16 1.91
N SER A 6 0.19 19.86 1.76
CA SER A 6 -0.83 18.84 1.50
C SER A 6 -1.85 18.76 2.63
N ALA A 7 -1.41 18.83 3.90
CA ALA A 7 -2.31 18.78 5.05
C ALA A 7 -3.26 19.98 5.10
N VAL A 8 -2.76 21.21 4.90
CA VAL A 8 -3.59 22.43 4.93
C VAL A 8 -4.60 22.46 3.79
N PHE A 9 -4.21 22.06 2.58
CA PHE A 9 -5.11 21.98 1.43
C PHE A 9 -6.21 20.93 1.64
N LEU A 10 -5.85 19.77 2.19
CA LEU A 10 -6.80 18.70 2.53
C LEU A 10 -7.82 19.12 3.58
N THR A 11 -7.38 19.81 4.63
CA THR A 11 -8.25 20.33 5.67
C THR A 11 -9.21 21.38 5.07
N TRP A 12 -8.72 22.25 4.19
CA TRP A 12 -9.56 23.26 3.52
C TRP A 12 -10.63 22.65 2.61
N VAL A 13 -10.27 21.65 1.79
CA VAL A 13 -11.23 20.94 0.91
C VAL A 13 -12.26 20.17 1.73
N ASN A 14 -11.84 19.53 2.83
CA ASN A 14 -12.75 18.83 3.75
C ASN A 14 -13.76 19.78 4.42
N CYS A 15 -13.30 20.95 4.86
CA CYS A 15 -14.18 21.96 5.45
C CYS A 15 -15.15 22.58 4.43
N SER A 16 -14.87 22.51 3.13
CA SER A 16 -15.69 23.15 2.09
C SER A 16 -16.82 22.26 1.56
N SER A 17 -16.60 20.94 1.38
CA SER A 17 -17.69 20.04 0.96
C SER A 17 -17.39 18.55 1.22
N VAL A 18 -17.99 18.01 2.28
CA VAL A 18 -17.91 16.58 2.66
C VAL A 18 -18.34 15.66 1.52
N ARG A 19 -19.39 16.00 0.76
CA ARG A 19 -19.89 15.17 -0.37
C ARG A 19 -18.91 15.07 -1.54
N MET A 20 -18.14 16.12 -1.81
CA MET A 20 -17.10 16.08 -2.84
C MET A 20 -15.89 15.28 -2.36
N ALA A 21 -15.51 15.44 -1.08
CA ALA A 21 -14.43 14.67 -0.47
C ALA A 21 -14.71 13.15 -0.54
N THR A 22 -15.93 12.70 -0.26
CA THR A 22 -16.31 11.27 -0.34
C THR A 22 -16.23 10.74 -1.77
N ARG A 23 -16.79 11.44 -2.78
CA ARG A 23 -16.71 10.99 -4.19
C ARG A 23 -15.27 10.89 -4.69
N ILE A 24 -14.45 11.87 -4.33
CA ILE A 24 -13.04 11.91 -4.68
C ILE A 24 -12.30 10.72 -4.04
N GLN A 25 -12.62 10.39 -2.78
CA GLN A 25 -12.04 9.26 -2.06
C GLN A 25 -12.42 7.89 -2.66
N ASP A 26 -13.64 7.73 -3.16
CA ASP A 26 -14.07 6.50 -3.84
C ASP A 26 -13.28 6.28 -5.14
N VAL A 27 -13.17 7.32 -5.97
CA VAL A 27 -12.37 7.27 -7.21
C VAL A 27 -10.91 6.92 -6.90
N PHE A 28 -10.34 7.51 -5.85
CA PHE A 28 -8.96 7.20 -5.42
C PHE A 28 -8.80 5.79 -4.88
N THR A 29 -9.82 5.27 -4.19
CA THR A 29 -9.82 3.88 -3.70
C THR A 29 -9.87 2.88 -4.85
N VAL A 30 -10.61 3.17 -5.93
CA VAL A 30 -10.57 2.34 -7.13
C VAL A 30 -9.21 2.45 -7.83
N GLY A 31 -8.67 3.67 -7.94
CA GLY A 31 -7.36 3.90 -8.55
C GLY A 31 -6.22 3.16 -7.86
N LYS A 32 -6.17 3.17 -6.52
CA LYS A 32 -5.13 2.46 -5.76
C LYS A 32 -5.19 0.94 -5.97
N LEU A 33 -6.40 0.38 -6.01
CA LEU A 33 -6.61 -1.06 -6.22
C LEU A 33 -6.23 -1.46 -7.64
N ALA A 34 -6.54 -0.63 -8.63
CA ALA A 34 -6.13 -0.84 -10.01
C ALA A 34 -4.59 -0.81 -10.16
N ALA A 35 -3.92 0.15 -9.52
CA ALA A 35 -2.45 0.24 -9.54
C ALA A 35 -1.79 -0.98 -8.89
N LEU A 36 -2.28 -1.42 -7.71
CA LEU A 36 -1.81 -2.63 -7.05
C LEU A 36 -2.06 -3.89 -7.90
N GLY A 37 -3.25 -4.01 -8.49
CA GLY A 37 -3.58 -5.10 -9.39
C GLY A 37 -2.65 -5.16 -10.59
N LEU A 38 -2.34 -4.00 -11.17
CA LEU A 38 -1.41 -3.90 -12.30
C LEU A 38 0.01 -4.34 -11.91
N ILE A 39 0.54 -3.92 -10.76
CA ILE A 39 1.84 -4.37 -10.26
C ILE A 39 1.88 -5.90 -10.12
N ILE A 40 0.85 -6.48 -9.50
CA ILE A 40 0.76 -7.93 -9.29
C ILE A 40 0.71 -8.68 -10.62
N VAL A 41 -0.14 -8.26 -11.56
CA VAL A 41 -0.26 -8.91 -12.87
C VAL A 41 1.06 -8.84 -13.64
N VAL A 42 1.71 -7.68 -13.66
CA VAL A 42 2.97 -7.49 -14.37
C VAL A 42 4.10 -8.30 -13.73
N GLY A 43 4.16 -8.35 -12.40
CA GLY A 43 5.11 -9.20 -11.67
C GLY A 43 4.91 -10.68 -11.97
N LEU A 44 3.66 -11.16 -11.99
CA LEU A 44 3.34 -12.54 -12.36
C LEU A 44 3.77 -12.86 -13.80
N VAL A 45 3.54 -11.94 -14.74
CA VAL A 45 4.00 -12.08 -16.13
C VAL A 45 5.53 -12.17 -16.20
N GLN A 46 6.26 -11.38 -15.40
CA GLN A 46 7.72 -11.45 -15.33
C GLN A 46 8.22 -12.80 -14.81
N ILE A 47 7.59 -13.32 -13.76
CA ILE A 47 7.89 -14.65 -13.21
C ILE A 47 7.64 -15.73 -14.28
N CYS A 48 6.51 -15.67 -14.99
CA CYS A 48 6.21 -16.60 -16.08
C CYS A 48 7.20 -16.50 -17.27
N LYS A 49 7.84 -15.35 -17.47
CA LYS A 49 8.89 -15.16 -18.49
C LYS A 49 10.26 -15.70 -18.08
N GLY A 50 10.41 -16.20 -16.85
CA GLY A 50 11.66 -16.74 -16.33
C GLY A 50 12.47 -15.79 -15.45
N ASN A 51 11.98 -14.57 -15.20
CA ASN A 51 12.67 -13.59 -14.36
C ASN A 51 12.34 -13.81 -12.87
N TYR A 52 12.69 -15.00 -12.36
CA TYR A 52 12.51 -15.39 -10.96
C TYR A 52 13.84 -15.63 -10.23
N GLU A 53 14.97 -15.28 -10.82
CA GLU A 53 16.31 -15.51 -10.24
C GLU A 53 16.44 -14.90 -8.84
N GLY A 54 15.97 -13.66 -8.64
CA GLY A 54 15.95 -13.00 -7.33
C GLY A 54 14.99 -13.62 -6.30
N LEU A 55 14.08 -14.50 -6.74
CA LEU A 55 13.15 -15.24 -5.88
C LEU A 55 13.64 -16.66 -5.56
N THR A 56 14.76 -17.09 -6.17
CA THR A 56 15.31 -18.42 -5.88
C THR A 56 15.82 -18.49 -4.44
N PRO A 57 15.64 -19.61 -3.72
CA PRO A 57 16.05 -19.72 -2.32
C PRO A 57 17.54 -19.45 -2.08
N GLN A 58 18.36 -19.70 -3.12
CA GLN A 58 19.80 -19.50 -3.10
C GLN A 58 20.18 -18.03 -2.98
N VAL A 59 19.41 -17.12 -3.58
CA VAL A 59 19.64 -15.67 -3.56
C VAL A 59 18.77 -14.99 -2.50
N ALA A 60 17.50 -15.39 -2.38
CA ALA A 60 16.52 -14.75 -1.51
C ALA A 60 16.81 -14.93 0.00
N PHE A 61 17.50 -16.01 0.38
CA PHE A 61 17.91 -16.28 1.77
C PHE A 61 19.42 -16.09 1.99
N GLU A 62 20.13 -15.52 1.01
CA GLU A 62 21.53 -15.17 1.17
C GLU A 62 21.63 -13.82 1.88
N PHE A 63 22.01 -13.84 3.14
CA PHE A 63 22.19 -12.63 3.94
C PHE A 63 23.65 -12.18 3.88
N SER A 64 23.91 -11.00 3.30
CA SER A 64 25.26 -10.40 3.32
C SER A 64 25.73 -10.07 4.75
N THR A 65 24.79 -9.94 5.70
CA THR A 65 25.08 -9.74 7.12
C THR A 65 23.97 -10.39 7.95
N THR A 66 24.34 -11.13 9.00
CA THR A 66 23.37 -11.72 9.93
C THR A 66 22.59 -10.60 10.64
N PRO A 67 21.26 -10.50 10.44
CA PRO A 67 20.50 -9.42 11.05
C PRO A 67 20.48 -9.58 12.56
N SER A 68 20.76 -8.49 13.27
CA SER A 68 20.62 -8.43 14.72
C SER A 68 19.14 -8.48 15.13
N VAL A 69 18.86 -8.92 16.37
CA VAL A 69 17.51 -8.94 16.93
C VAL A 69 16.83 -7.56 16.83
N GLY A 70 17.59 -6.48 17.03
CA GLY A 70 17.09 -5.10 16.90
C GLY A 70 16.66 -4.75 15.47
N GLN A 71 17.39 -5.19 14.45
CA GLN A 71 17.01 -4.98 13.04
C GLN A 71 15.75 -5.75 12.67
N ILE A 72 15.61 -6.98 13.18
CA ILE A 72 14.40 -7.77 13.01
C ILE A 72 13.21 -7.05 13.66
N ALA A 73 13.36 -6.54 14.88
CA ALA A 73 12.31 -5.78 15.56
C ALA A 73 11.90 -4.52 14.78
N LEU A 74 12.86 -3.77 14.23
CA LEU A 74 12.58 -2.62 13.39
C LEU A 74 11.83 -2.99 12.10
N ALA A 75 12.19 -4.12 11.46
CA ALA A 75 11.47 -4.62 10.30
C ALA A 75 10.00 -4.94 10.63
N PHE A 76 9.74 -5.57 11.79
CA PHE A 76 8.38 -5.80 12.27
C PHE A 76 7.62 -4.51 12.57
N LEU A 77 8.27 -3.50 13.13
CA LEU A 77 7.65 -2.19 13.36
C LEU A 77 7.21 -1.53 12.04
N GLN A 78 8.06 -1.58 11.02
CA GLN A 78 7.72 -1.04 9.70
C GLN A 78 6.63 -1.86 9.01
N ALA A 79 6.66 -3.18 9.12
CA ALA A 79 5.59 -4.04 8.61
C ALA A 79 4.26 -3.74 9.31
N SER A 80 4.25 -3.61 10.64
CA SER A 80 3.06 -3.27 11.43
C SER A 80 2.48 -1.92 11.02
N PHE A 81 3.33 -0.94 10.70
CA PHE A 81 2.89 0.34 10.17
C PHE A 81 2.12 0.21 8.85
N ALA A 82 2.54 -0.69 7.94
CA ALA A 82 1.82 -0.96 6.69
C ALA A 82 0.43 -1.60 6.89
N PHE A 83 0.22 -2.30 8.02
CA PHE A 83 -1.08 -2.85 8.45
C PHE A 83 -1.85 -1.91 9.38
N SER A 84 -1.36 -0.68 9.60
CA SER A 84 -2.05 0.32 10.40
C SER A 84 -3.42 0.67 9.80
N GLY A 85 -4.40 0.95 10.66
CA GLY A 85 -5.76 1.30 10.27
C GLY A 85 -6.82 0.25 10.61
N TRP A 86 -6.42 -0.91 11.14
CA TRP A 86 -7.36 -1.89 11.70
C TRP A 86 -8.24 -1.30 12.82
N ASN A 87 -7.73 -0.32 13.57
CA ASN A 87 -8.48 0.39 14.62
C ASN A 87 -9.70 1.14 14.08
N PHE A 88 -9.70 1.57 12.81
CA PHE A 88 -10.83 2.28 12.21
C PHE A 88 -12.09 1.45 12.15
N LEU A 89 -11.95 0.12 12.04
CA LEU A 89 -13.08 -0.80 12.02
C LEU A 89 -13.88 -0.74 13.33
N ASN A 90 -13.22 -0.49 14.47
CA ASN A 90 -13.90 -0.38 15.76
C ASN A 90 -14.81 0.84 15.84
N TYR A 91 -14.47 1.95 15.17
CA TYR A 91 -15.28 3.17 15.16
C TYR A 91 -16.51 3.08 14.26
N VAL A 92 -16.45 2.26 13.21
CA VAL A 92 -17.57 2.05 12.28
C VAL A 92 -18.52 0.95 12.78
N THR A 93 -18.21 0.30 13.91
CA THR A 93 -19.04 -0.75 14.54
C THR A 93 -20.50 -0.32 14.72
N GLU A 94 -20.75 0.95 15.06
CA GLU A 94 -22.10 1.49 15.29
C GLU A 94 -22.91 1.68 13.99
N GLU A 95 -22.25 1.74 12.84
CA GLU A 95 -22.86 1.90 11.51
C GLU A 95 -23.03 0.57 10.77
N VAL A 96 -22.39 -0.50 11.25
CA VAL A 96 -22.44 -1.83 10.64
C VAL A 96 -23.73 -2.55 11.05
N VAL A 97 -24.48 -3.04 10.06
CA VAL A 97 -25.64 -3.92 10.29
C VAL A 97 -25.15 -5.23 10.95
N GLU A 98 -25.73 -5.61 12.10
CA GLU A 98 -25.34 -6.80 12.88
C GLU A 98 -23.83 -6.90 13.21
N PRO A 99 -23.27 -5.96 14.01
CA PRO A 99 -21.83 -5.87 14.23
C PRO A 99 -21.24 -7.12 14.87
N ARG A 100 -21.97 -7.79 15.78
CA ARG A 100 -21.52 -9.03 16.45
C ARG A 100 -21.18 -10.16 15.47
N ARG A 101 -21.79 -10.18 14.28
CA ARG A 101 -21.55 -11.22 13.26
C ARG A 101 -20.71 -10.71 12.10
N ASN A 102 -21.01 -9.52 11.61
CA ASN A 102 -20.39 -8.99 10.40
C ASN A 102 -18.99 -8.41 10.67
N LEU A 103 -18.74 -7.87 11.86
CA LEU A 103 -17.44 -7.29 12.18
C LEU A 103 -16.33 -8.34 12.32
N PRO A 104 -16.51 -9.47 13.06
CA PRO A 104 -15.52 -10.54 13.06
C PRO A 104 -15.28 -11.14 11.67
N ARG A 105 -16.35 -11.34 10.88
CA ARG A 105 -16.24 -11.84 9.49
C ARG A 105 -15.45 -10.89 8.60
N ALA A 106 -15.70 -9.59 8.68
CA ALA A 106 -14.96 -8.59 7.94
C ALA A 106 -13.46 -8.62 8.28
N ILE A 107 -13.12 -8.77 9.57
CA ILE A 107 -11.73 -8.87 10.03
C ILE A 107 -11.07 -10.15 9.48
N TYR A 108 -11.73 -11.31 9.63
CA TYR A 108 -11.18 -12.60 9.18
C TYR A 108 -11.01 -12.68 7.65
N ILE A 109 -11.77 -11.92 6.87
CA ILE A 109 -11.62 -11.87 5.41
C ILE A 109 -10.60 -10.81 5.00
N SER A 110 -10.67 -9.61 5.59
CA SER A 110 -9.83 -8.48 5.18
C SER A 110 -8.35 -8.69 5.53
N ILE A 111 -8.03 -9.21 6.73
CA ILE A 111 -6.63 -9.40 7.14
C ILE A 111 -5.89 -10.34 6.18
N PRO A 112 -6.33 -11.58 5.93
CA PRO A 112 -5.63 -12.47 5.01
C PRO A 112 -5.57 -11.95 3.58
N LEU A 113 -6.62 -11.27 3.12
CA LEU A 113 -6.65 -10.66 1.79
C LEU A 113 -5.56 -9.59 1.65
N VAL A 114 -5.45 -8.68 2.63
CA VAL A 114 -4.42 -7.62 2.62
C VAL A 114 -3.03 -8.23 2.74
N THR A 115 -2.84 -9.22 3.62
CA THR A 115 -1.58 -9.96 3.72
C THR A 115 -1.19 -10.58 2.39
N PHE A 116 -2.12 -11.24 1.70
CA PHE A 116 -1.88 -11.86 0.40
C PHE A 116 -1.48 -10.84 -0.67
N VAL A 117 -2.21 -9.72 -0.76
CA VAL A 117 -1.89 -8.63 -1.70
C VAL A 117 -0.50 -8.04 -1.43
N TYR A 118 -0.16 -7.81 -0.16
CA TYR A 118 1.15 -7.27 0.23
C TYR A 118 2.27 -8.24 -0.09
N THR A 119 2.09 -9.54 0.17
CA THR A 119 3.07 -10.57 -0.19
C THR A 119 3.27 -10.63 -1.71
N LEU A 120 2.19 -10.67 -2.49
CA LEU A 120 2.28 -10.68 -3.96
C LEU A 120 2.95 -9.43 -4.53
N THR A 121 2.68 -8.26 -3.94
CA THR A 121 3.30 -7.00 -4.37
C THR A 121 4.81 -7.03 -4.12
N ASN A 122 5.26 -7.54 -2.97
CA ASN A 122 6.68 -7.70 -2.69
C ASN A 122 7.35 -8.70 -3.66
N ILE A 123 6.70 -9.84 -3.92
CA ILE A 123 7.17 -10.82 -4.90
C ILE A 123 7.31 -10.18 -6.29
N ALA A 124 6.33 -9.37 -6.71
CA ALA A 124 6.40 -8.63 -7.97
C ALA A 124 7.60 -7.69 -8.01
N TYR A 125 7.90 -6.95 -6.95
CA TYR A 125 9.07 -6.08 -6.89
C TYR A 125 10.39 -6.86 -7.02
N PHE A 126 10.54 -7.98 -6.32
CA PHE A 126 11.75 -8.82 -6.42
C PHE A 126 11.90 -9.51 -7.79
N SER A 127 10.82 -9.69 -8.55
CA SER A 127 10.92 -10.20 -9.94
C SER A 127 11.48 -9.18 -10.95
N ALA A 128 11.49 -7.89 -10.57
CA ALA A 128 11.81 -6.78 -11.47
C ALA A 128 13.04 -5.97 -11.08
N MET A 129 13.41 -5.99 -9.79
CA MET A 129 14.47 -5.18 -9.20
C MET A 129 15.32 -6.02 -8.26
N SER A 130 16.62 -5.72 -8.20
CA SER A 130 17.50 -6.32 -7.21
C SER A 130 17.27 -5.72 -5.81
N PRO A 131 17.68 -6.39 -4.72
CA PRO A 131 17.60 -5.84 -3.37
C PRO A 131 18.29 -4.48 -3.22
N GLU A 132 19.42 -4.25 -3.90
CA GLU A 132 20.16 -2.99 -3.85
C GLU A 132 19.39 -1.85 -4.54
N GLU A 133 18.73 -2.15 -5.66
CA GLU A 133 17.85 -1.19 -6.35
C GLU A 133 16.62 -0.84 -5.51
N LEU A 134 16.05 -1.83 -4.83
CA LEU A 134 14.94 -1.64 -3.90
C LEU A 134 15.30 -0.70 -2.74
N LEU A 135 16.50 -0.88 -2.17
CA LEU A 135 16.99 -0.08 -1.04
C LEU A 135 17.43 1.34 -1.46
N SER A 136 17.90 1.51 -2.69
CA SER A 136 18.30 2.82 -3.22
C SER A 136 17.14 3.64 -3.76
N SER A 137 15.98 3.02 -4.03
CA SER A 137 14.79 3.70 -4.51
C SER A 137 14.05 4.44 -3.38
N ASN A 138 13.87 5.75 -3.57
CA ASN A 138 12.99 6.55 -2.72
C ASN A 138 11.49 6.21 -2.92
N ALA A 139 11.13 5.61 -4.05
CA ALA A 139 9.75 5.31 -4.43
C ALA A 139 9.68 4.01 -5.25
N VAL A 140 9.74 2.88 -4.55
CA VAL A 140 9.80 1.52 -5.13
C VAL A 140 8.75 1.29 -6.23
N ALA A 141 7.52 1.71 -5.99
CA ALA A 141 6.42 1.55 -6.94
C ALA A 141 6.63 2.35 -8.24
N VAL A 142 7.25 3.52 -8.14
CA VAL A 142 7.56 4.37 -9.31
C VAL A 142 8.71 3.77 -10.10
N THR A 143 9.78 3.35 -9.42
CA THR A 143 10.94 2.68 -10.08
C THR A 143 10.51 1.40 -10.79
N PHE A 144 9.60 0.61 -10.20
CA PHE A 144 9.01 -0.54 -10.86
C PHE A 144 8.26 -0.15 -12.14
N GLY A 145 7.45 0.91 -12.09
CA GLY A 145 6.72 1.42 -13.24
C GLY A 145 7.62 1.99 -14.34
N GLU A 146 8.70 2.69 -14.00
CA GLU A 146 9.67 3.18 -14.97
C GLU A 146 10.35 2.04 -15.72
N LYS A 147 10.71 0.95 -15.03
CA LYS A 147 11.35 -0.22 -15.64
C LYS A 147 10.43 -1.02 -16.55
N LEU A 148 9.18 -1.25 -16.14
CA LEU A 148 8.32 -2.25 -16.78
C LEU A 148 7.15 -1.67 -17.55
N LEU A 149 6.76 -0.43 -17.25
CA LEU A 149 5.51 0.16 -17.74
C LEU A 149 5.74 1.38 -18.63
N GLY A 150 6.98 1.90 -18.71
CA GLY A 150 7.35 2.99 -19.61
C GLY A 150 6.43 4.21 -19.45
N MET A 151 5.55 4.46 -20.42
CA MET A 151 4.60 5.59 -20.44
C MET A 151 3.59 5.58 -19.27
N PHE A 152 3.32 4.41 -18.70
CA PHE A 152 2.46 4.23 -17.52
C PHE A 152 3.18 4.57 -16.21
N SER A 153 4.48 4.88 -16.23
CA SER A 153 5.23 5.32 -15.04
C SER A 153 4.66 6.60 -14.44
N VAL A 154 4.02 7.46 -15.24
CA VAL A 154 3.35 8.70 -14.78
C VAL A 154 2.11 8.41 -13.95
N ILE A 155 1.44 7.28 -14.19
CA ILE A 155 0.22 6.89 -13.47
C ILE A 155 0.56 6.43 -12.04
N MET A 156 1.75 5.88 -11.83
CA MET A 156 2.21 5.38 -10.52
C MET A 156 2.36 6.48 -9.45
N PRO A 157 3.13 7.57 -9.65
CA PRO A 157 3.26 8.63 -8.66
C PRO A 157 1.95 9.38 -8.46
N ILE A 158 1.11 9.50 -9.50
CA ILE A 158 -0.25 10.04 -9.36
C ILE A 158 -1.08 9.12 -8.45
N SER A 159 -1.13 7.82 -8.72
CA SER A 159 -1.89 6.86 -7.90
C SER A 159 -1.39 6.80 -6.46
N VAL A 160 -0.08 6.86 -6.24
CA VAL A 160 0.53 6.90 -4.90
C VAL A 160 0.17 8.20 -4.18
N ALA A 161 0.33 9.35 -4.83
CA ALA A 161 -0.01 10.65 -4.24
C ALA A 161 -1.51 10.72 -3.87
N LEU A 162 -2.38 10.19 -4.74
CA LEU A 162 -3.82 10.10 -4.51
C LEU A 162 -4.17 9.14 -3.37
N SER A 163 -3.42 8.03 -3.22
CA SER A 163 -3.60 7.10 -2.10
C SER A 163 -3.23 7.76 -0.76
N THR A 164 -2.13 8.51 -0.70
CA THR A 164 -1.74 9.25 0.50
C THR A 164 -2.78 10.31 0.87
N PHE A 165 -3.34 10.98 -0.14
CA PHE A 165 -4.42 11.96 0.03
C PHE A 165 -5.71 11.32 0.59
N GLY A 166 -6.13 10.18 0.02
CA GLY A 166 -7.29 9.42 0.48
C GLY A 166 -7.11 8.84 1.90
N GLY A 167 -5.88 8.47 2.27
CA GLY A 167 -5.53 8.06 3.63
C GLY A 167 -5.76 9.18 4.63
N ILE A 168 -5.16 10.35 4.41
CA ILE A 168 -5.30 11.52 5.28
C ILE A 168 -6.78 11.94 5.40
N ASN A 169 -7.55 11.86 4.32
CA ASN A 169 -8.99 12.14 4.35
C ASN A 169 -9.75 11.19 5.30
N GLY A 170 -9.44 9.90 5.24
CA GLY A 170 -10.00 8.90 6.18
C GLY A 170 -9.62 9.19 7.63
N TYR A 171 -8.35 9.53 7.89
CA TYR A 171 -7.89 9.94 9.22
C TYR A 171 -8.66 11.16 9.74
N LEU A 172 -8.88 12.19 8.90
CA LEU A 172 -9.63 13.39 9.29
C LEU A 172 -11.07 13.08 9.69
N PHE A 173 -11.80 12.27 8.92
CA PHE A 173 -13.16 11.85 9.29
C PHE A 173 -13.20 11.12 10.63
N THR A 174 -12.24 10.22 10.85
CA THR A 174 -12.18 9.45 12.11
C THR A 174 -11.74 10.30 13.30
N SER A 175 -10.95 11.35 13.09
CA SER A 175 -10.53 12.28 14.16
C SER A 175 -11.62 13.26 14.59
N SER A 176 -12.65 13.45 13.76
CA SER A 176 -13.78 14.37 14.02
C SER A 176 -14.95 13.73 14.78
N ARG A 177 -14.89 12.41 15.00
CA ARG A 177 -15.82 11.64 15.83
C ARG A 177 -15.30 11.55 17.25
#